data_AF-A0A537DHG4-F1
#
_entry.id   AF-A0A537DHG4-F1
#
_cell.length_a   1.000
_cell.length_b   1.000
_cell.length_c   1.000
_cell.angle_alpha   90.00
_cell.angle_beta   90.00
_cell.angle_gamma   90.00
#
_symmetry.space_group_name_H-M   'P 1'
#
loop_
_entity.id
_entity.type
_entity.pdbx_description
1 polymer ?
#
loop_
_entity_poly.entity_id
_entity_poly.type
_entity_poly.pdbx_seq_one_letter_code
_entity_poly.pdbx_strand_id
1 'polypeptide(L)'
;MPIEKKRLSKKDVQKFDPTPLYLYTEKDSLNRVTVLKESNKDAYLIAGRYSGYDNEHRLYTSLTEEESKEIERLVRIGRKDATISFL
;
A
#
# COMPACT_ATOMS: atom_id res chain seq x y z
N MET A 1 21.70 1.09 7.66
CA MET A 1 20.63 2.09 7.87
C MET A 1 19.38 1.33 8.26
N PRO A 2 18.72 1.63 9.39
CA PRO A 2 17.44 0.99 9.72
C PRO A 2 16.40 1.39 8.67
N ILE A 3 15.65 0.40 8.18
CA ILE A 3 14.54 0.63 7.25
C ILE A 3 13.45 1.37 8.00
N GLU A 4 13.15 2.60 7.58
CA GLU A 4 12.09 3.40 8.21
C GLU A 4 10.72 2.74 7.93
N LYS A 5 10.01 2.39 9.01
CA LYS A 5 8.69 1.76 8.94
C LYS A 5 7.59 2.82 9.04
N LYS A 6 6.75 2.91 8.02
CA LYS A 6 5.52 3.69 8.02
C LYS A 6 4.46 3.03 8.87
N ARG A 7 3.62 3.85 9.51
CA ARG A 7 2.59 3.40 10.45
C ARG A 7 1.22 3.82 9.95
N LEU A 8 0.30 2.86 9.87
CA LEU A 8 -1.12 3.12 9.58
C LEU A 8 -1.94 2.70 10.80
N SER A 9 -2.69 3.64 11.38
CA SER A 9 -3.49 3.33 12.58
C SER A 9 -4.57 2.29 12.26
N LYS A 10 -4.87 1.40 13.20
CA LYS A 10 -5.96 0.40 13.06
C LYS A 10 -7.32 1.06 12.88
N LYS A 11 -7.50 2.31 13.35
CA LYS A 11 -8.71 3.10 13.11
C LYS A 11 -8.78 3.56 11.66
N ASP A 12 -7.68 4.01 11.07
CA ASP A 12 -7.63 4.40 9.66
C ASP A 12 -7.78 3.21 8.74
N VAL A 13 -7.24 2.04 9.11
CA VAL A 13 -7.44 0.78 8.37
C VAL A 13 -8.93 0.48 8.16
N GLN A 14 -9.80 0.81 9.12
CA GLN A 14 -11.24 0.56 9.02
C GLN A 14 -11.94 1.39 7.94
N LYS A 15 -11.30 2.44 7.42
CA LYS A 15 -11.82 3.25 6.31
C LYS A 15 -11.69 2.52 4.96
N PHE A 16 -10.81 1.53 4.89
CA PHE A 16 -10.51 0.80 3.66
C PHE A 16 -11.31 -0.50 3.58
N ASP A 17 -11.45 -1.00 2.36
CA ASP A 17 -12.00 -2.34 2.10
C ASP A 17 -11.21 -3.39 2.89
N PRO A 18 -11.90 -4.37 3.52
CA PRO A 18 -11.26 -5.38 4.37
C PRO A 18 -10.33 -6.31 3.59
N THR A 19 -10.52 -6.42 2.28
CA THR A 19 -9.70 -7.24 1.37
C THR A 19 -8.67 -6.34 0.67
N PRO A 20 -7.41 -6.31 1.15
CA PRO A 20 -6.36 -5.54 0.49
C PRO A 20 -6.04 -6.11 -0.88
N LEU A 21 -5.58 -5.25 -1.79
CA LEU A 21 -4.97 -5.66 -3.04
C LEU A 21 -3.48 -5.91 -2.80
N TYR A 22 -2.99 -7.05 -3.30
CA TYR A 22 -1.58 -7.39 -3.27
C TYR A 22 -1.00 -7.28 -4.67
N LEU A 23 0.00 -6.40 -4.82
CA LEU A 23 0.73 -6.20 -6.05
C LEU A 23 2.20 -6.57 -5.85
N TYR A 24 2.89 -6.83 -6.94
CA TYR A 24 4.27 -7.29 -6.95
C TYR A 24 5.06 -6.43 -7.92
N THR A 25 6.33 -6.17 -7.59
CA THR A 25 7.25 -5.51 -8.52
C THR A 25 7.98 -6.56 -9.35
N GLU A 26 8.41 -6.19 -10.55
CA GLU A 26 9.16 -7.08 -11.44
C GLU A 26 10.47 -7.59 -10.80
N LYS A 27 11.11 -6.74 -10.01
CA LYS A 27 12.36 -7.07 -9.31
C LYS A 27 12.16 -8.00 -8.12
N ASP A 28 10.95 -8.06 -7.58
CA ASP A 28 10.67 -8.77 -6.33
C ASP A 28 9.25 -9.36 -6.34
N SER A 29 9.10 -10.40 -7.15
CA SER A 29 7.83 -11.10 -7.39
C SER A 29 7.33 -11.91 -6.19
N LEU A 30 8.14 -12.05 -5.14
CA LEU A 30 7.77 -12.76 -3.92
C LEU A 30 7.36 -11.81 -2.79
N ASN A 31 7.84 -10.55 -2.79
CA ASN A 31 7.49 -9.58 -1.75
C ASN A 31 6.34 -8.66 -2.17
N ARG A 32 5.14 -9.06 -1.76
CA ARG A 32 3.91 -8.30 -2.00
C ARG A 32 3.92 -6.90 -1.39
N VAL A 33 3.45 -5.95 -2.18
CA VAL A 33 3.06 -4.60 -1.77
C VAL A 33 1.58 -4.59 -1.43
N THR A 34 1.24 -3.97 -0.29
CA THR A 34 -0.14 -3.81 0.16
C THR A 34 -0.71 -2.52 -0.41
N VAL A 35 -1.83 -2.63 -1.11
CA VAL A 35 -2.63 -1.49 -1.58
C VAL A 35 -4.02 -1.59 -0.98
N LEU A 36 -4.49 -0.51 -0.35
CA LEU A 36 -5.77 -0.44 0.33
C LEU A 36 -6.71 0.45 -0.46
N LYS A 37 -7.91 -0.04 -0.78
CA LYS A 37 -8.95 0.76 -1.44
C LYS A 37 -9.84 1.42 -0.39
N GLU A 38 -10.10 2.72 -0.47
CA GLU A 38 -11.06 3.38 0.42
C GLU A 38 -12.48 2.87 0.12
N SER A 39 -13.23 2.55 1.18
CA SER A 39 -14.60 2.04 1.06
C SER A 39 -15.48 3.05 0.33
N ASN A 40 -16.24 2.59 -0.66
CA ASN A 40 -17.17 3.41 -1.46
C ASN A 40 -16.52 4.56 -2.25
N LYS A 41 -15.19 4.56 -2.42
CA LYS A 41 -14.47 5.53 -3.25
C LYS A 41 -13.57 4.83 -4.24
N ASP A 42 -13.27 5.50 -5.36
CA ASP A 42 -12.20 5.08 -6.25
C ASP A 42 -10.89 5.77 -5.84
N ALA A 43 -10.48 5.49 -4.60
CA ALA A 43 -9.25 6.02 -4.00
C ALA A 43 -8.44 4.87 -3.38
N TYR A 44 -7.13 4.88 -3.60
CA TYR A 44 -6.22 3.80 -3.18
C TYR A 44 -5.02 4.38 -2.43
N LEU A 45 -4.69 3.75 -1.31
CA LEU A 45 -3.48 4.00 -0.54
C LEU A 45 -2.47 2.88 -0.82
N ILE A 46 -1.33 3.22 -1.39
CA ILE A 46 -0.17 2.33 -1.49
C ILE A 46 0.54 2.38 -0.14
N ALA A 47 0.31 1.36 0.69
CA ALA A 47 0.83 1.31 2.06
C ALA A 47 2.29 0.85 2.13
N GLY A 48 2.76 0.12 1.11
CA GLY A 48 4.10 -0.49 1.08
C GLY A 48 4.10 -1.96 1.48
N ARG A 49 5.25 -2.49 1.89
CA ARG A 49 5.39 -3.91 2.22
C ARG A 49 5.06 -4.17 3.67
N TYR A 50 4.07 -5.03 3.93
CA TYR A 50 3.67 -5.33 5.29
C TYR A 50 4.83 -5.93 6.09
N SER A 51 5.14 -5.33 7.24
CA SER A 51 6.28 -5.70 8.08
C SER A 51 5.87 -6.14 9.50
N GLY A 52 4.57 -6.10 9.81
CA GLY A 52 4.02 -6.48 11.10
C GLY A 52 2.99 -5.47 11.62
N TYR A 53 2.75 -5.50 12.91
CA TYR A 53 1.87 -4.56 13.61
C TYR A 53 2.42 -4.27 15.01
N ASP A 54 2.07 -3.11 15.55
CA ASP A 54 2.18 -2.81 16.97
C ASP A 54 0.78 -2.70 17.59
N ASN A 55 0.69 -2.25 18.85
CA ASN A 55 -0.57 -2.13 19.59
C ASN A 55 -1.68 -1.49 18.75
N GLU A 56 -1.42 -0.33 18.14
CA GLU A 56 -2.45 0.47 17.47
C GLU A 56 -2.19 0.66 15.97
N HIS A 57 -1.09 0.15 15.42
CA HIS A 57 -0.70 0.41 14.03
C HIS A 57 -0.34 -0.85 13.26
N ARG A 58 -0.64 -0.85 11.95
CA ARG A 58 0.01 -1.72 10.98
C ARG A 58 1.30 -1.04 10.52
N LEU A 59 2.36 -1.84 10.38
CA LEU A 59 3.69 -1.37 10.03
C LEU A 59 4.02 -1.79 8.60
N TYR A 60 4.50 -0.83 7.81
CA TYR A 60 4.89 -1.06 6.43
C TYR A 60 6.30 -0.56 6.18
N THR A 61 7.07 -1.34 5.44
CA THR A 61 8.33 -0.88 4.87
C THR A 61 8.01 -0.02 3.65
N SER A 62 8.59 1.19 3.62
CA SER A 62 8.49 2.11 2.48
C SER A 62 9.01 1.45 1.21
N LEU A 63 8.39 1.80 0.09
CA LEU A 63 8.88 1.44 -1.23
C LEU A 63 9.98 2.40 -1.67
N THR A 64 10.87 1.97 -2.56
CA THR A 64 11.74 2.90 -3.27
C THR A 64 10.92 3.74 -4.26
N GLU A 65 11.54 4.77 -4.84
CA GLU A 65 10.87 5.60 -5.84
C GLU A 65 10.49 4.80 -7.09
N GLU A 66 11.37 3.89 -7.53
CA GLU A 66 11.12 3.01 -8.67
C GLU A 66 9.95 2.08 -8.41
N GLU A 67 9.93 1.44 -7.24
CA GLU A 67 8.86 0.55 -6.82
C GLU A 67 7.53 1.30 -6.69
N SER A 68 7.55 2.51 -6.13
CA SER A 68 6.37 3.36 -5.99
C SER A 68 5.74 3.68 -7.36
N LYS A 69 6.57 4.10 -8.33
CA LYS A 69 6.13 4.39 -9.71
C LYS A 69 5.56 3.16 -10.40
N GLU A 70 6.20 2.00 -10.22
CA GLU A 70 5.75 0.75 -10.81
C GLU A 70 4.39 0.32 -10.25
N ILE A 71 4.25 0.31 -8.93
CA ILE A 71 2.98 -0.06 -8.26
C ILE A 71 1.87 0.92 -8.61
N GLU A 72 2.15 2.23 -8.66
CA GLU A 72 1.17 3.22 -9.11
C GLU A 72 0.68 2.92 -10.52
N ARG A 73 1.60 2.64 -11.46
CA ARG A 73 1.26 2.26 -12.84
C ARG A 73 0.35 1.02 -12.86
N LEU A 74 0.66 0.00 -12.06
CA LEU A 74 -0.15 -1.22 -11.98
C LEU A 74 -1.55 -0.96 -11.43
N VAL A 75 -1.69 -0.10 -10.41
CA VAL A 75 -3.01 0.32 -9.89
C VAL A 75 -3.80 1.05 -10.98
N ARG A 76 -3.17 1.97 -11.72
CA ARG A 76 -3.82 2.77 -12.77
C ARG A 76 -4.25 1.97 -14.00
N ILE A 77 -3.56 0.88 -14.35
CA ILE A 77 -3.95 0.01 -15.48
C ILE A 77 -5.39 -0.50 -15.33
N GLY A 78 -5.82 -0.79 -14.09
CA GLY A 78 -7.20 -1.19 -13.80
C GLY A 78 -8.14 -0.04 -13.42
N ARG A 79 -7.62 1.16 -13.11
CA ARG A 79 -8.35 2.29 -12.52
C ARG A 79 -7.76 3.64 -12.96
N LYS A 80 -8.03 4.04 -14.21
CA LYS A 80 -7.38 5.23 -14.81
C LYS A 80 -7.63 6.52 -14.02
N ASP A 81 -8.84 6.70 -13.50
CA ASP A 81 -9.28 7.93 -12.85
C ASP A 81 -9.19 7.89 -11.31
N ALA A 82 -8.63 6.82 -10.75
CA ALA A 82 -8.54 6.67 -9.31
C ALA A 82 -7.55 7.67 -8.69
N THR A 83 -7.93 8.15 -7.50
CA THR A 83 -7.02 8.90 -6.64
C THR A 83 -6.04 7.94 -5.99
N ILE A 84 -4.75 8.22 -6.07
CA ILE A 84 -3.70 7.37 -5.47
C ILE A 84 -2.90 8.21 -4.48
N SER A 85 -2.70 7.67 -3.28
CA SER A 85 -1.85 8.23 -2.23
C SER A 85 -0.85 7.19 -1.72
N PHE A 86 0.20 7.67 -1.05
CA PHE A 86 1.25 6.84 -0.46
C PHE A 86 1.31 7.10 1.06
N LEU A 87 1.63 6.05 1.82
CA LEU A 87 1.74 6.10 3.29
C LEU A 87 3.08 6.68 3.77
#